data_AF-A0AAV8QLT9-F1
#
_entry.id   AF-A0AAV8QLT9-F1
#
_cell.length_a   1.000
_cell.length_b   1.000
_cell.length_c   1.000
_cell.angle_alpha   90.00
_cell.angle_beta   90.00
_cell.angle_gamma   90.00
#
_symmetry.space_group_name_H-M   'P 1'
#
loop_
_entity.id
_entity.type
_entity.pdbx_description
1 polymer ?
#
loop_
_entity_poly.entity_id
_entity_poly.type
_entity_poly.pdbx_seq_one_letter_code
_entity_poly.pdbx_strand_id
1 'polypeptide(L)'
;MPLGSLSRAVSAFSAVPPCRHSSAPTTLRRRSPLVGALCILSLGTLSAIAYRSGCAQSLRRSHFLGSKVVNQPSNRSLHSTIMEGASTTVPSIVVYVTVPNKEAGMKLAESIIKERLAACVNRVPGIESVYWWDGKVQTDSEELLIIKTRESLLGALTEHVKSNHEYQVPEVIAMPITGGNHKYLEWIKDSTRDE
;
A
#
# COMPACT_ATOMS: atom_id res chain seq x y z
N MET A 1 -30.56 -1.19 -64.08
CA MET A 1 -29.93 -2.52 -63.87
C MET A 1 -28.53 -2.31 -63.32
N PRO A 2 -28.03 -3.09 -62.34
CA PRO A 2 -28.71 -3.91 -61.33
C PRO A 2 -28.41 -3.39 -59.88
N LEU A 3 -29.38 -3.44 -58.97
CA LEU A 3 -29.59 -4.44 -57.89
C LEU A 3 -28.57 -4.41 -56.74
N GLY A 4 -29.11 -4.26 -55.52
CA GLY A 4 -28.38 -4.41 -54.26
C GLY A 4 -29.27 -4.24 -53.03
N SER A 5 -30.31 -5.08 -52.94
CA SER A 5 -31.13 -5.31 -51.74
C SER A 5 -30.37 -6.16 -50.72
N LEU A 6 -30.64 -5.97 -49.42
CA LEU A 6 -30.71 -6.95 -48.30
C LEU A 6 -30.42 -6.19 -46.98
N SER A 7 -31.42 -5.77 -46.19
CA SER A 7 -32.27 -6.56 -45.27
C SER A 7 -31.51 -7.36 -44.21
N ARG A 8 -31.65 -6.88 -42.95
CA ARG A 8 -31.78 -7.60 -41.67
C ARG A 8 -30.97 -8.89 -41.46
N ALA A 9 -30.23 -8.95 -40.34
CA ALA A 9 -30.46 -9.97 -39.31
C ALA A 9 -29.73 -9.64 -37.99
N VAL A 10 -30.53 -9.53 -36.94
CA VAL A 10 -30.16 -9.77 -35.55
C VAL A 10 -29.90 -11.26 -35.37
N SER A 11 -28.84 -11.63 -34.66
CA SER A 11 -28.61 -12.89 -33.90
C SER A 11 -27.11 -13.09 -33.74
N ALA A 12 -26.55 -13.67 -32.69
CA ALA A 12 -27.02 -14.15 -31.42
C ALA A 12 -25.76 -14.52 -30.63
N PHE A 13 -25.91 -14.56 -29.31
CA PHE A 13 -25.10 -15.32 -28.36
C PHE A 13 -24.32 -16.49 -28.97
N SER A 14 -23.04 -16.60 -28.59
CA SER A 14 -22.40 -17.90 -28.48
C SER A 14 -21.76 -18.02 -27.10
N ALA A 15 -22.53 -18.63 -26.21
CA ALA A 15 -22.07 -19.16 -24.94
C ALA A 15 -21.17 -20.38 -25.22
N VAL A 16 -19.99 -20.40 -24.60
CA VAL A 16 -19.09 -21.56 -24.61
C VAL A 16 -19.73 -22.67 -23.76
N PRO A 17 -19.77 -23.94 -24.23
CA PRO A 17 -20.55 -25.00 -23.59
C PRO A 17 -19.86 -25.58 -22.34
N PRO A 18 -20.63 -26.18 -21.39
CA PRO A 18 -20.08 -26.87 -20.23
C PRO A 18 -19.80 -28.35 -20.55
N CYS A 19 -18.64 -28.85 -20.15
CA CYS A 19 -18.35 -30.28 -20.14
C CYS A 19 -19.04 -30.98 -18.94
N ARG A 20 -19.94 -31.93 -19.23
CA ARG A 20 -20.41 -33.06 -18.39
C ARG A 20 -20.05 -34.34 -19.18
N HIS A 21 -19.68 -35.51 -18.66
CA HIS A 21 -19.99 -36.34 -17.50
C HIS A 21 -18.77 -37.26 -17.22
N SER A 22 -18.53 -37.85 -16.04
CA SER A 22 -19.23 -39.05 -15.55
C SER A 22 -18.81 -39.42 -14.11
N SER A 23 -19.80 -39.78 -13.30
CA SER A 23 -19.78 -40.55 -12.02
C SER A 23 -19.35 -42.03 -12.27
N ALA A 24 -18.93 -42.88 -11.32
CA ALA A 24 -19.42 -43.21 -9.96
C ALA A 24 -18.39 -44.14 -9.20
N PRO A 25 -18.72 -44.91 -8.12
CA PRO A 25 -18.58 -44.54 -6.69
C PRO A 25 -17.79 -45.57 -5.82
N THR A 26 -17.96 -45.47 -4.48
CA THR A 26 -17.63 -46.41 -3.36
C THR A 26 -16.26 -46.21 -2.70
N THR A 27 -16.15 -45.76 -1.44
CA THR A 27 -16.47 -46.54 -0.23
C THR A 27 -16.66 -45.66 1.02
N LEU A 28 -17.63 -46.05 1.84
CA LEU A 28 -17.88 -45.57 3.19
C LEU A 28 -16.68 -45.82 4.13
N ARG A 29 -16.35 -44.84 4.99
CA ARG A 29 -16.20 -45.16 6.42
C ARG A 29 -16.56 -43.98 7.32
N ARG A 30 -17.61 -44.24 8.09
CA ARG A 30 -18.25 -43.41 9.13
C ARG A 30 -17.45 -43.54 10.42
N ARG A 31 -17.20 -42.46 11.15
CA ARG A 31 -17.09 -42.44 12.62
C ARG A 31 -17.38 -41.04 13.14
N SER A 32 -18.37 -40.94 14.01
CA SER A 32 -18.83 -39.75 14.72
C SER A 32 -18.50 -39.90 16.24
N PRO A 33 -18.90 -38.99 17.15
CA PRO A 33 -18.01 -38.24 18.06
C PRO A 33 -18.20 -38.69 19.54
N LEU A 34 -17.85 -37.82 20.52
CA LEU A 34 -17.94 -37.93 22.01
C LEU A 34 -16.52 -38.10 22.61
N VAL A 35 -16.03 -37.39 23.64
CA VAL A 35 -16.58 -36.75 24.85
C VAL A 35 -15.55 -35.72 25.36
N GLY A 36 -15.96 -34.64 26.06
CA GLY A 36 -15.09 -34.03 27.08
C GLY A 36 -15.25 -32.54 27.34
N ALA A 37 -16.30 -32.15 28.08
CA ALA A 37 -16.42 -30.83 28.70
C ALA A 37 -15.58 -30.74 29.98
N LEU A 38 -15.01 -29.57 30.32
CA LEU A 38 -14.92 -29.06 31.70
C LEU A 38 -14.42 -27.59 31.75
N CYS A 39 -15.29 -26.73 32.29
CA CYS A 39 -15.02 -25.36 32.74
C CYS A 39 -14.10 -25.36 33.97
N ILE A 40 -13.21 -24.36 34.13
CA ILE A 40 -12.98 -23.65 35.41
C ILE A 40 -12.60 -22.19 35.13
N LEU A 41 -13.36 -21.29 35.76
CA LEU A 41 -13.18 -19.84 35.86
C LEU A 41 -11.97 -19.50 36.74
N SER A 42 -11.20 -18.47 36.38
CA SER A 42 -10.44 -17.71 37.39
C SER A 42 -10.49 -16.21 37.08
N LEU A 43 -11.08 -15.50 38.04
CA LEU A 43 -11.18 -14.05 38.18
C LEU A 43 -9.84 -13.45 38.63
N GLY A 44 -9.66 -12.17 38.31
CA GLY A 44 -8.73 -11.27 39.01
C GLY A 44 -7.70 -10.66 38.08
N THR A 45 -7.43 -9.36 38.06
CA THR A 45 -7.85 -8.23 38.92
C THR A 45 -7.54 -6.95 38.15
N LEU A 46 -8.39 -5.93 38.31
CA LEU A 46 -8.15 -4.56 37.84
C LEU A 46 -6.83 -3.99 38.39
N SER A 47 -6.14 -3.21 37.58
CA SER A 47 -5.37 -2.08 38.10
C SER A 47 -5.49 -0.90 37.16
N ALA A 48 -6.29 0.06 37.58
CA ALA A 48 -6.41 1.38 36.99
C ALA A 48 -5.17 2.19 37.37
N ILE A 49 -4.43 2.70 36.38
CA ILE A 49 -3.38 3.69 36.62
C ILE A 49 -4.04 5.06 36.58
N ALA A 50 -4.03 5.69 37.75
CA ALA A 50 -4.60 6.98 38.05
C ALA A 50 -3.88 8.12 37.31
N TYR A 51 -4.67 9.00 36.69
CA TYR A 51 -4.27 10.33 36.29
C TYR A 51 -3.94 11.17 37.54
N ARG A 52 -2.68 11.61 37.69
CA ARG A 52 -2.29 12.61 38.68
C ARG A 52 -2.53 14.01 38.10
N SER A 53 -3.61 14.64 38.58
CA SER A 53 -3.73 16.09 38.64
C SER A 53 -3.11 16.58 39.96
N GLY A 54 -2.36 17.68 39.92
CA GLY A 54 -1.69 18.25 41.09
C GLY A 54 -1.38 19.74 40.88
N CYS A 55 -2.28 20.58 41.38
CA CYS A 55 -2.12 22.02 41.55
C CYS A 55 -1.59 22.30 42.97
N ALA A 56 -0.72 23.30 43.16
CA ALA A 56 -0.78 24.29 44.25
C ALA A 56 0.51 25.12 44.39
N GLN A 57 0.30 26.36 44.79
CA GLN A 57 1.20 27.52 44.89
C GLN A 57 2.13 27.50 46.11
N SER A 58 3.21 28.30 46.07
CA SER A 58 3.64 29.09 47.24
C SER A 58 4.54 30.27 46.86
N LEU A 59 4.26 31.41 47.50
CA LEU A 59 4.84 32.74 47.36
C LEU A 59 6.00 32.99 48.35
N ARG A 60 6.97 33.84 47.96
CA ARG A 60 7.55 35.03 48.68
C ARG A 60 8.92 35.38 48.04
N ARG A 61 9.10 36.50 47.32
CA ARG A 61 9.47 37.89 47.75
C ARG A 61 10.79 37.90 48.59
N SER A 62 11.86 38.66 48.33
CA SER A 62 12.01 40.05 47.86
C SER A 62 13.48 40.42 47.56
N HIS A 63 13.71 41.30 46.57
CA HIS A 63 14.67 42.43 46.49
C HIS A 63 16.13 42.33 47.00
N PHE A 64 17.12 42.65 46.14
CA PHE A 64 18.00 43.83 46.35
C PHE A 64 18.85 44.22 45.11
N LEU A 65 18.79 45.54 44.82
CA LEU A 65 19.70 46.48 44.14
C LEU A 65 20.59 46.11 42.94
N GLY A 66 20.55 47.00 41.94
CA GLY A 66 21.25 46.88 40.67
C GLY A 66 22.64 47.52 40.60
N SER A 67 23.21 47.51 39.39
CA SER A 67 24.11 48.56 38.87
C SER A 67 24.35 48.41 37.35
N LYS A 68 24.00 49.50 36.65
CA LYS A 68 24.69 50.17 35.54
C LYS A 68 25.21 49.37 34.32
N VAL A 69 24.52 49.63 33.20
CA VAL A 69 24.97 49.94 31.83
C VAL A 69 26.49 49.93 31.58
N VAL A 70 26.93 49.10 30.63
CA VAL A 70 27.94 49.45 29.61
C VAL A 70 27.51 48.84 28.28
N ASN A 71 27.48 49.68 27.25
CA ASN A 71 27.19 49.37 25.86
C ASN A 71 28.55 49.22 25.15
N GLN A 72 28.81 48.10 24.45
CA GLN A 72 29.80 48.08 23.39
C GLN A 72 29.47 46.99 22.35
N PRO A 73 29.42 47.34 21.05
CA PRO A 73 29.14 46.38 19.99
C PRO A 73 30.44 45.70 19.57
N SER A 74 30.48 44.37 19.61
CA SER A 74 31.51 43.61 18.90
C SER A 74 30.85 42.89 17.74
N ASN A 75 31.04 43.48 16.57
CA ASN A 75 30.86 42.87 15.26
C ASN A 75 31.66 41.55 15.20
N ARG A 76 30.98 40.42 15.36
CA ARG A 76 31.43 39.15 14.83
C ARG A 76 30.34 38.63 13.93
N SER A 77 30.56 38.85 12.64
CA SER A 77 30.02 38.09 11.54
C SER A 77 30.02 36.60 11.90
N LEU A 78 28.85 36.10 12.33
CA LEU A 78 28.48 34.72 12.11
C LEU A 78 27.65 34.75 10.85
N HIS A 79 28.33 34.74 9.72
CA HIS A 79 27.75 34.17 8.51
C HIS A 79 27.58 32.67 8.78
N SER A 80 26.55 32.31 9.57
CA SER A 80 26.02 30.96 9.52
C SER A 80 25.29 30.87 8.18
N THR A 81 26.07 30.70 7.12
CA THR A 81 25.55 30.10 5.90
C THR A 81 25.13 28.71 6.33
N ILE A 82 23.87 28.58 6.76
CA ILE A 82 23.15 27.32 6.73
C ILE A 82 23.17 26.99 5.24
N MET A 83 24.15 26.21 4.84
CA MET A 83 24.03 25.39 3.65
C MET A 83 22.87 24.47 3.99
N GLU A 84 21.67 24.90 3.62
CA GLU A 84 20.50 24.05 3.56
C GLU A 84 20.86 23.01 2.50
N GLY A 85 21.53 21.94 2.97
CA GLY A 85 22.00 20.86 2.14
C GLY A 85 20.80 20.35 1.39
N ALA A 86 20.80 20.54 0.07
CA ALA A 86 19.72 20.11 -0.79
C ALA A 86 19.36 18.67 -0.41
N SER A 87 18.10 18.44 -0.01
CA SER A 87 17.63 17.09 0.31
C SER A 87 17.84 16.22 -0.93
N THR A 88 18.80 15.30 -0.86
CA THR A 88 19.16 14.42 -1.97
C THR A 88 18.09 13.35 -2.19
N THR A 89 17.20 13.12 -1.21
CA THR A 89 16.06 12.20 -1.28
C THR A 89 14.73 12.95 -1.49
N VAL A 90 13.70 12.19 -1.87
CA VAL A 90 12.31 12.64 -2.02
C VAL A 90 11.37 11.73 -1.23
N PRO A 91 10.18 12.22 -0.82
CA PRO A 91 9.13 11.37 -0.26
C PRO A 91 8.86 10.19 -1.19
N SER A 92 8.94 8.98 -0.63
CA SER A 92 8.87 7.73 -1.38
C SER A 92 7.85 6.80 -0.76
N ILE A 93 7.26 5.95 -1.59
CA ILE A 93 6.19 5.03 -1.23
C ILE A 93 6.49 3.62 -1.75
N VAL A 94 5.93 2.63 -1.05
CA VAL A 94 5.74 1.27 -1.56
C VAL A 94 4.30 1.14 -2.03
N VAL A 95 4.10 0.71 -3.26
CA VAL A 95 2.78 0.49 -3.85
C VAL A 95 2.56 -1.00 -4.07
N TYR A 96 1.41 -1.49 -3.64
CA TYR A 96 0.94 -2.85 -3.88
C TYR A 96 -0.08 -2.84 -5.02
N VAL A 97 0.11 -3.77 -5.95
CA VAL A 97 -0.81 -4.05 -7.06
C VAL A 97 -0.89 -5.56 -7.24
N THR A 98 -2.09 -6.11 -7.22
CA THR A 98 -2.35 -7.51 -7.56
C THR A 98 -2.64 -7.65 -9.06
N VAL A 99 -2.21 -8.76 -9.66
CA VAL A 99 -2.38 -9.06 -11.09
C VAL A 99 -2.82 -10.52 -11.28
N PRO A 100 -3.64 -10.83 -12.32
CA PRO A 100 -4.26 -12.15 -12.47
C PRO A 100 -3.28 -13.27 -12.80
N ASN A 101 -2.11 -12.97 -13.35
CA ASN A 101 -1.16 -14.00 -13.78
C ASN A 101 0.26 -13.47 -13.99
N LYS A 102 1.19 -14.41 -14.17
CA LYS A 102 2.62 -14.17 -14.37
C LYS A 102 2.95 -13.31 -15.59
N GLU A 103 2.22 -13.46 -16.68
CA GLU A 103 2.47 -12.71 -17.91
C GLU A 103 2.04 -11.25 -17.74
N ALA A 104 0.85 -11.02 -17.18
CA ALA A 104 0.35 -9.69 -16.84
C ALA A 104 1.30 -8.98 -15.87
N GLY A 105 1.75 -9.65 -14.81
CA GLY A 105 2.71 -9.09 -13.85
C GLY A 105 4.05 -8.71 -14.46
N MET A 106 4.56 -9.51 -15.40
CA MET A 106 5.81 -9.16 -16.11
C MET A 106 5.62 -7.94 -17.01
N LYS A 107 4.58 -7.95 -17.84
CA LYS A 107 4.30 -6.85 -18.78
C LYS A 107 4.09 -5.52 -18.06
N LEU A 108 3.31 -5.54 -16.97
CA LEU A 108 3.03 -4.35 -16.18
C LEU A 108 4.27 -3.84 -15.44
N ALA A 109 5.06 -4.73 -14.83
CA ALA A 109 6.32 -4.34 -14.19
C ALA A 109 7.30 -3.71 -15.20
N GLU A 110 7.46 -4.31 -16.39
CA GLU A 110 8.33 -3.75 -17.43
C GLU A 110 7.86 -2.38 -17.92
N SER A 111 6.56 -2.18 -18.16
CA SER A 111 6.05 -0.90 -18.65
C SER A 111 6.22 0.20 -17.61
N ILE A 112 5.94 -0.08 -16.33
CA ILE A 112 6.15 0.86 -15.22
C ILE A 112 7.60 1.36 -15.18
N ILE A 113 8.57 0.46 -15.31
CA ILE A 113 10.00 0.82 -15.27
C ILE A 113 10.42 1.56 -16.53
N LYS A 114 9.97 1.12 -17.72
CA LYS A 114 10.26 1.80 -19.01
C LYS A 114 9.76 3.25 -19.02
N GLU A 115 8.61 3.51 -18.39
CA GLU A 115 8.04 4.85 -18.28
C GLU A 115 8.60 5.67 -17.09
N ARG A 116 9.55 5.09 -16.33
CA ARG A 116 10.19 5.69 -15.15
C ARG A 116 9.17 6.13 -14.08
N LEU A 117 8.06 5.41 -13.99
CA LEU A 117 7.01 5.60 -12.98
C LEU A 117 7.37 4.96 -11.64
N ALA A 118 8.37 4.08 -11.61
CA ALA A 118 8.94 3.51 -10.41
C ALA A 118 10.42 3.20 -10.60
N ALA A 119 11.16 3.08 -9.49
CA ALA A 119 12.56 2.71 -9.52
C ALA A 119 12.74 1.19 -9.64
N CYS A 120 11.90 0.41 -8.93
CA CYS A 120 11.86 -1.03 -9.06
C CYS A 120 10.50 -1.63 -8.75
N VAL A 121 10.31 -2.88 -9.20
CA VAL A 121 9.15 -3.72 -8.89
C VAL A 121 9.65 -5.10 -8.46
N ASN A 122 9.26 -5.57 -7.28
CA ASN A 122 9.40 -6.98 -6.93
C ASN A 122 8.10 -7.71 -7.26
N ARG A 123 8.20 -8.97 -7.69
CA ARG A 123 7.04 -9.82 -7.99
C ARG A 123 7.01 -10.98 -7.01
N VAL A 124 5.87 -11.18 -6.37
CA VAL A 124 5.61 -12.30 -5.47
C VAL A 124 4.60 -13.22 -6.15
N PRO A 125 5.03 -14.34 -6.74
CA PRO A 125 4.15 -15.24 -7.45
C PRO A 125 3.35 -16.15 -6.50
N GLY A 126 2.23 -16.68 -6.98
CA GLY A 126 1.50 -17.76 -6.30
C GLY A 126 0.79 -17.31 -5.03
N ILE A 127 0.29 -16.07 -5.01
CA ILE A 127 -0.59 -15.62 -3.94
C ILE A 127 -2.03 -16.08 -4.23
N GLU A 128 -2.81 -16.23 -3.17
CA GLU A 128 -4.24 -16.52 -3.24
C GLU A 128 -4.99 -15.35 -2.62
N SER A 129 -5.83 -14.70 -3.42
CA SER A 129 -6.64 -13.56 -3.01
C SER A 129 -8.04 -14.03 -2.66
N VAL A 130 -8.47 -13.78 -1.42
CA VAL A 130 -9.78 -14.16 -0.90
C VAL A 130 -10.61 -12.91 -0.63
N TYR A 131 -11.77 -12.80 -1.26
CA TYR A 131 -12.61 -11.60 -1.19
C TYR A 131 -14.10 -11.94 -1.30
N TRP A 132 -14.99 -11.00 -0.95
CA TRP A 132 -16.44 -11.17 -1.07
C TRP A 132 -16.94 -10.50 -2.36
N TRP A 133 -17.55 -11.27 -3.26
CA TRP A 133 -18.12 -10.73 -4.48
C TRP A 133 -19.30 -11.56 -4.97
N ASP A 134 -20.30 -10.90 -5.56
CA ASP A 134 -21.54 -11.52 -6.04
C ASP A 134 -22.21 -12.45 -5.01
N GLY A 135 -22.28 -11.97 -3.77
CA GLY A 135 -22.96 -12.68 -2.66
C GLY A 135 -22.24 -13.91 -2.12
N LYS A 136 -20.97 -14.13 -2.47
CA LYS A 136 -20.18 -15.28 -1.99
C LYS A 136 -18.71 -14.91 -1.76
N VAL A 137 -18.00 -15.78 -1.03
CA VAL A 137 -16.54 -15.73 -0.96
C VAL A 137 -15.98 -16.26 -2.28
N GLN A 138 -15.08 -15.49 -2.87
CA GLN A 138 -14.31 -15.83 -4.06
C GLN A 138 -12.85 -16.03 -3.68
N THR A 139 -12.15 -16.75 -4.54
CA THR A 139 -10.73 -17.04 -4.35
C THR A 139 -10.07 -17.13 -5.72
N ASP A 140 -9.07 -16.29 -5.96
CA ASP A 140 -8.33 -16.23 -7.21
C ASP A 140 -6.82 -16.37 -6.97
N SER A 141 -6.14 -17.05 -7.89
CA SER A 141 -4.68 -17.13 -7.92
C SER A 141 -4.11 -15.90 -8.63
N GLU A 142 -3.18 -15.21 -7.98
CA GLU A 142 -2.64 -13.94 -8.45
C GLU A 142 -1.12 -13.84 -8.24
N GLU A 143 -0.53 -12.73 -8.69
CA GLU A 143 0.76 -12.26 -8.21
C GLU A 143 0.62 -10.89 -7.54
N LEU A 144 1.47 -10.63 -6.54
CA LEU A 144 1.60 -9.31 -5.94
C LEU A 144 2.83 -8.59 -6.51
N LEU A 145 2.62 -7.36 -7.00
CA LEU A 145 3.67 -6.42 -7.34
C LEU A 145 3.95 -5.50 -6.15
N ILE A 146 5.23 -5.40 -5.78
CA ILE A 146 5.72 -4.50 -4.73
C ILE A 146 6.62 -3.45 -5.38
N ILE A 147 6.03 -2.30 -5.66
CA ILE A 147 6.58 -1.22 -6.48
C ILE A 147 7.17 -0.14 -5.55
N LYS A 148 8.39 0.35 -5.82
CA LYS A 148 9.02 1.43 -5.04
C LYS A 148 9.14 2.65 -5.93
N THR A 149 8.51 3.75 -5.53
CA THR A 149 8.47 4.98 -6.32
C THR A 149 8.40 6.23 -5.44
N ARG A 150 8.40 7.40 -6.07
CA ARG A 150 8.14 8.69 -5.42
C ARG A 150 6.66 8.80 -5.07
N GLU A 151 6.36 9.47 -3.96
CA GLU A 151 4.97 9.78 -3.61
C GLU A 151 4.25 10.61 -4.67
N SER A 152 4.97 11.56 -5.30
CA SER A 152 4.45 12.42 -6.37
C SER A 152 3.95 11.65 -7.60
N LEU A 153 4.48 10.45 -7.85
CA LEU A 153 4.14 9.63 -9.01
C LEU A 153 2.95 8.70 -8.78
N LEU A 154 2.35 8.69 -7.58
CA LEU A 154 1.24 7.77 -7.28
C LEU A 154 0.06 7.94 -8.25
N GLY A 155 -0.29 9.18 -8.59
CA GLY A 155 -1.37 9.46 -9.55
C GLY A 155 -1.06 8.89 -10.94
N ALA A 156 0.12 9.21 -11.48
CA ALA A 156 0.55 8.72 -12.79
C ALA A 156 0.68 7.19 -12.84
N LEU A 157 1.25 6.60 -11.80
CA LEU A 157 1.36 5.14 -11.65
C LEU A 157 -0.03 4.49 -11.62
N THR A 158 -0.98 5.05 -10.88
CA THR A 158 -2.35 4.52 -10.78
C THR A 158 -3.06 4.55 -12.13
N GLU A 159 -2.97 5.65 -12.87
CA GLU A 159 -3.56 5.74 -14.22
C GLU A 159 -2.90 4.80 -15.22
N HIS A 160 -1.57 4.63 -15.12
CA HIS A 160 -0.84 3.65 -15.91
C HIS A 160 -1.29 2.23 -15.63
N VAL A 161 -1.44 1.86 -14.35
CA VAL A 161 -1.98 0.55 -13.96
C VAL A 161 -3.37 0.36 -14.52
N LYS A 162 -4.31 1.29 -14.28
CA LYS A 162 -5.69 1.20 -14.80
C LYS A 162 -5.75 1.00 -16.32
N SER A 163 -4.89 1.68 -17.07
CA SER A 163 -4.86 1.59 -18.54
C SER A 163 -4.29 0.28 -19.06
N ASN A 164 -3.53 -0.44 -18.24
CA ASN A 164 -2.79 -1.65 -18.62
C ASN A 164 -3.17 -2.88 -17.78
N HIS A 165 -4.31 -2.84 -17.09
CA HIS A 165 -4.77 -3.90 -16.21
C HIS A 165 -6.06 -4.56 -16.74
N GLU A 166 -6.20 -5.87 -16.52
CA GLU A 166 -7.35 -6.64 -16.98
C GLU A 166 -8.62 -6.34 -16.17
N TYR A 167 -8.47 -6.15 -14.85
CA TYR A 167 -9.58 -5.79 -13.98
C TYR A 167 -10.05 -4.35 -14.19
N GLN A 168 -11.37 -4.16 -14.08
CA GLN A 168 -12.00 -2.84 -14.18
C GLN A 168 -11.61 -1.91 -13.01
N VAL A 169 -11.41 -2.49 -11.83
CA VAL A 169 -10.99 -1.79 -10.61
C VAL A 169 -9.76 -2.53 -10.06
N PRO A 170 -8.56 -2.24 -10.57
CA PRO A 170 -7.35 -2.87 -10.06
C PRO A 170 -7.03 -2.39 -8.65
N GLU A 171 -6.49 -3.27 -7.81
CA GLU A 171 -5.91 -2.88 -6.53
C GLU A 171 -4.67 -2.01 -6.77
N VAL A 172 -4.66 -0.80 -6.23
CA VAL A 172 -3.48 0.07 -6.16
C VAL A 172 -3.51 0.78 -4.82
N ILE A 173 -2.68 0.34 -3.87
CA ILE A 173 -2.59 0.93 -2.54
C ILE A 173 -1.16 1.29 -2.19
N ALA A 174 -0.95 2.39 -1.47
CA ALA A 174 0.37 2.93 -1.17
C ALA A 174 0.64 3.01 0.33
N MET A 175 1.89 2.79 0.71
CA MET A 175 2.41 2.93 2.07
C MET A 175 3.65 3.81 2.08
N PRO A 176 3.78 4.77 3.01
CA PRO A 176 4.93 5.67 3.06
C PRO A 176 6.21 4.94 3.48
N ILE A 177 7.32 5.28 2.82
CA ILE A 177 8.67 4.90 3.26
C ILE A 177 9.17 5.97 4.23
N THR A 178 9.30 5.61 5.50
CA THR A 178 9.69 6.52 6.59
C THR A 178 11.21 6.58 6.83
N GLY A 179 11.99 5.76 6.14
CA GLY A 179 13.45 5.71 6.24
C GLY A 179 14.04 4.52 5.48
N GLY A 180 15.36 4.38 5.55
CA GLY A 180 16.08 3.29 4.88
C GLY A 180 17.52 3.66 4.58
N ASN A 181 18.18 2.86 3.73
CA ASN A 181 19.51 3.17 3.24
C ASN A 181 19.46 4.45 2.38
N HIS A 182 20.16 5.49 2.80
CA HIS A 182 20.13 6.81 2.15
C HIS A 182 20.45 6.74 0.66
N LYS A 183 21.51 6.02 0.27
CA LYS A 183 21.90 5.84 -1.14
C LYS A 183 20.83 5.14 -1.98
N TYR A 184 20.04 4.27 -1.36
CA TYR A 184 18.93 3.58 -2.03
C TYR A 184 17.76 4.55 -2.27
N LEU A 185 17.47 5.43 -1.31
CA LEU A 185 16.43 6.45 -1.45
C LEU A 185 16.83 7.53 -2.47
N GLU A 186 18.11 7.90 -2.52
CA GLU A 186 18.67 8.74 -3.61
C GLU A 186 18.49 8.04 -4.96
N TRP A 187 18.82 6.74 -5.05
CA TRP A 187 18.63 5.99 -6.28
C TRP A 187 17.15 5.89 -6.71
N ILE A 188 16.19 5.80 -5.76
CA ILE A 188 14.76 5.87 -6.10
C ILE A 188 14.45 7.19 -6.80
N LYS A 189 14.92 8.31 -6.23
CA LYS A 189 14.76 9.63 -6.84
C LYS A 189 15.37 9.63 -8.24
N ASP A 190 16.64 9.27 -8.39
CA ASP A 190 17.36 9.39 -9.66
C ASP A 190 16.81 8.46 -10.76
N SER A 191 16.23 7.33 -10.39
CA SER A 191 15.68 6.35 -11.33
C SER A 191 14.29 6.71 -11.85
N THR A 192 13.57 7.58 -11.15
CA THR A 192 12.19 7.98 -11.47
C THR A 192 12.13 9.35 -12.13
N ARG A 193 11.07 9.62 -12.89
CA ARG A 193 10.82 10.96 -13.47
C ARG A 193 10.33 11.94 -12.39
N ASP A 194 10.33 13.23 -12.71
CA ASP A 194 10.00 14.27 -11.73
C ASP A 194 8.48 14.43 -11.49
N GLU A 195 7.64 14.25 -12.53
CA GLU A 195 6.16 14.20 -12.51
C GLU A 195 5.62 13.30 -13.64
#